data_AF-A0A0W7TND1-F1
#
_entry.id   AF-A0A0W7TND1-F1
#
_cell.length_a   1.000
_cell.length_b   1.000
_cell.length_c   1.000
_cell.angle_alpha   90.00
_cell.angle_beta   90.00
_cell.angle_gamma   90.00
#
_symmetry.space_group_name_H-M   'P 1'
#
loop_
_entity.id
_entity.type
_entity.pdbx_description
1 polymer ?
#
loop_
_entity_poly.entity_id
_entity_poly.type
_entity_poly.pdbx_seq_one_letter_code
_entity_poly.pdbx_strand_id
1 'polypeptide(L)' 'MLSDILTFVLALAVCGMAALCVYCYRLGLRDGMHVQEGIAPEPAKMPVKATVKRTDKYDTILANIDAYDGTGKGQRVVK' A
#
# COMPACT_ATOMS: atom_id res chain seq x y z
N MET A 1 22.06 -34.76 23.88
CA MET A 1 22.88 -35.29 22.76
C MET A 1 21.98 -35.67 21.58
N LEU A 2 21.18 -36.75 21.65
CA LEU A 2 20.30 -37.15 20.53
C LEU A 2 19.16 -36.15 20.26
N SER A 3 18.57 -35.59 21.32
CA SER A 3 17.55 -34.53 21.25
C SER A 3 18.07 -33.26 20.56
N ASP A 4 19.30 -32.87 20.87
CA ASP A 4 19.92 -31.66 20.34
C ASP A 4 20.26 -31.84 18.84
N ILE A 5 20.76 -33.01 18.47
CA ILE A 5 20.99 -33.34 17.05
C ILE A 5 19.67 -33.31 16.28
N LEU A 6 18.59 -33.85 16.85
CA LEU A 6 17.28 -33.86 16.20
C LEU A 6 16.72 -32.44 16.02
N THR A 7 16.87 -31.55 17.00
CA THR A 7 16.43 -30.16 16.89
C THR A 7 17.25 -29.37 15.87
N PHE A 8 18.57 -29.60 15.79
CA PHE A 8 19.41 -29.00 14.75
C PHE A 8 19.01 -29.46 13.34
N VAL A 9 18.71 -30.74 13.15
CA VAL A 9 18.26 -31.28 11.85
C VAL A 9 16.90 -30.69 11.45
N LEU A 10 15.96 -30.59 12.39
CA LEU A 10 14.66 -29.94 12.16
C LEU A 10 14.81 -28.46 11.80
N ALA A 11 15.68 -27.73 12.51
CA ALA A 11 15.94 -26.32 12.22
C ALA A 11 16.52 -26.14 10.81
N LEU A 12 17.50 -26.96 10.42
CA LEU A 12 18.09 -26.93 9.08
C LEU A 12 17.07 -27.27 8.00
N ALA A 13 16.19 -28.25 8.24
CA ALA A 13 15.13 -28.61 7.31
C ALA A 13 14.13 -27.46 7.10
N VAL A 14 13.71 -26.79 8.18
CA VAL A 14 12.79 -25.64 8.10
C VAL A 14 13.46 -24.45 7.38
N CYS A 15 14.73 -24.16 7.68
CA CYS A 15 15.48 -23.12 7.00
C CYS A 15 15.66 -23.43 5.50
N GLY A 16 15.96 -24.68 5.15
CA GLY A 16 16.09 -25.14 3.77
C GLY A 16 14.77 -25.00 3.00
N MET A 17 13.64 -25.39 3.60
CA MET A 17 12.33 -25.24 2.99
C MET A 17 11.96 -23.77 2.77
N ALA A 18 12.23 -22.89 3.74
CA ALA A 18 11.99 -21.47 3.59
C ALA A 18 12.80 -20.86 2.43
N ALA A 19 14.09 -21.21 2.32
CA ALA A 19 14.94 -20.78 1.23
C ALA A 19 14.43 -21.27 -0.13
N LEU A 20 13.97 -22.52 -0.20
CA LEU A 20 13.40 -23.11 -1.42
C LEU A 20 12.09 -22.42 -1.84
N CYS A 21 11.20 -22.10 -0.89
CA CYS A 21 9.98 -21.34 -1.18
C CYS A 21 10.29 -19.94 -1.75
N VAL A 22 11.26 -19.23 -1.17
CA VAL A 22 11.68 -17.91 -1.68
C VAL A 22 12.31 -18.04 -3.07
N TYR A 23 13.11 -19.09 -3.30
CA TYR A 23 13.72 -19.34 -4.59
C TYR A 23 12.69 -19.65 -5.68
N CYS A 24 11.72 -20.54 -5.39
CA CYS A 24 10.62 -20.84 -6.31
C CYS A 24 9.75 -19.60 -6.58
N TYR A 25 9.50 -18.76 -5.57
CA TYR A 25 8.79 -17.50 -5.76
C TYR A 25 9.55 -16.53 -6.66
N ARG A 26 10.87 -16.41 -6.48
CA ARG A 26 11.74 -15.57 -7.34
C ARG A 26 11.79 -16.09 -8.77
N LEU A 27 11.88 -17.40 -8.97
CA LEU A 27 11.80 -18.02 -10.28
C LEU A 27 10.44 -17.79 -10.92
N GLY A 28 9.34 -18.00 -10.19
CA GLY A 28 7.99 -17.76 -10.69
C GLY A 28 7.72 -16.30 -11.04
N LEU A 29 8.26 -15.33 -10.28
CA LEU A 29 8.22 -13.91 -10.66
C LEU A 29 9.02 -13.64 -11.93
N ARG A 30 10.23 -14.19 -12.04
CA ARG A 30 11.08 -14.01 -13.22
C ARG A 30 10.44 -14.61 -14.46
N ASP A 31 9.97 -15.85 -14.36
CA ASP A 31 9.34 -16.57 -15.47
C ASP A 31 7.96 -15.97 -15.79
N GLY A 32 7.20 -15.52 -14.79
CA GLY A 32 5.93 -14.81 -14.97
C GLY A 32 6.08 -13.42 -15.58
N MET A 33 7.24 -12.77 -15.39
CA MET A 33 7.61 -11.54 -16.11
C MET A 33 7.99 -11.83 -17.56
N HIS A 34 8.71 -12.92 -17.83
CA HIS A 34 9.01 -13.36 -19.20
C HIS A 34 7.75 -13.79 -19.97
N VAL A 35 6.77 -14.43 -19.31
CA VAL A 35 5.47 -14.77 -19.91
C VAL A 35 4.62 -13.52 -20.19
N GLN A 36 4.88 -12.41 -19.50
CA GLN A 36 4.27 -11.10 -19.74
C GLN A 36 5.07 -10.21 -20.72
N GLU A 37 6.14 -10.70 -21.35
CA GLU A 37 6.87 -10.01 -22.43
C GLU A 37 6.02 -9.90 -23.71
N GLY A 38 4.93 -9.15 -23.63
CA GLY A 38 3.95 -8.95 -24.70
C GLY A 38 2.61 -8.40 -24.20
N ILE A 39 2.34 -8.46 -22.90
CA ILE A 39 1.14 -7.89 -22.29
C ILE A 39 1.61 -6.81 -21.33
N ALA A 40 1.44 -5.54 -21.71
CA ALA A 40 1.68 -4.44 -20.81
C ALA A 40 0.85 -4.67 -19.54
N PRO A 41 1.45 -4.64 -18.33
CA PRO A 41 0.68 -4.76 -17.10
C PRO A 41 -0.38 -3.66 -17.13
N GLU A 42 -1.65 -4.03 -16.93
CA GLU A 42 -2.72 -3.04 -16.87
C GLU A 42 -2.30 -2.00 -15.83
N PRO A 43 -2.24 -0.70 -16.20
CA PRO A 43 -1.80 0.32 -15.30
C PRO A 43 -2.69 0.24 -14.07
N ALA A 44 -2.07 -0.01 -12.91
CA ALA A 44 -2.77 -0.02 -11.65
C ALA A 44 -3.63 1.25 -11.59
N LYS A 45 -4.95 1.08 -11.54
CA LYS A 45 -5.90 2.18 -11.37
C LYS A 45 -5.65 2.77 -9.99
N MET A 46 -4.64 3.61 -9.87
CA MET A 46 -4.43 4.42 -8.69
C MET A 46 -5.71 5.22 -8.50
N PRO A 47 -6.30 5.27 -7.30
CA PRO A 47 -7.39 6.18 -7.06
C PRO A 47 -6.86 7.57 -7.43
N VAL A 48 -7.45 8.17 -8.46
CA VAL A 48 -7.16 9.54 -8.87
C VAL A 48 -7.36 10.36 -7.62
N LYS A 49 -6.26 10.83 -7.01
CA LYS A 49 -6.35 11.82 -5.92
C LYS A 49 -7.11 12.98 -6.54
N ALA A 50 -8.37 13.14 -6.15
CA ALA A 50 -9.18 14.24 -6.60
C ALA A 50 -8.40 15.51 -6.28
N THR A 51 -7.88 16.17 -7.31
CA THR A 51 -7.22 17.47 -7.22
C THR A 51 -8.31 18.51 -6.95
N VAL A 52 -8.95 18.42 -5.79
CA VAL A 52 -9.66 19.57 -5.27
C VAL A 52 -8.59 20.58 -4.95
N LYS A 53 -8.59 21.73 -5.65
CA LYS A 53 -7.67 22.84 -5.39
C LYS A 53 -7.77 23.17 -3.90
N ARG A 54 -6.74 22.78 -3.15
CA ARG A 54 -6.68 22.92 -1.70
C ARG A 54 -6.89 24.37 -1.26
N THR A 55 -6.53 25.32 -2.12
CA THR A 55 -6.68 26.76 -1.96
C THR A 55 -8.14 27.18 -1.75
N ASP A 56 -9.06 26.69 -2.58
CA ASP A 56 -10.48 27.05 -2.51
C ASP A 56 -11.13 26.61 -1.19
N LYS A 57 -10.64 25.49 -0.62
CA LYS A 57 -11.06 25.02 0.71
C LYS A 57 -10.57 25.95 1.82
N TYR A 58 -9.32 26.40 1.75
CA TYR A 58 -8.77 27.28 2.78
C TYR A 58 -9.43 28.66 2.79
N ASP A 59 -9.71 29.23 1.63
CA ASP A 59 -10.40 30.51 1.53
C ASP A 59 -11.84 30.43 2.08
N THR A 60 -12.52 29.31 1.85
CA THR A 60 -13.87 29.08 2.39
C THR A 60 -13.84 28.92 3.92
N ILE A 61 -12.82 28.26 4.46
CA ILE A 61 -12.64 28.12 5.91
C ILE A 61 -12.34 29.48 6.56
N LEU A 62 -11.45 30.28 5.96
CA LEU A 62 -11.13 31.63 6.43
C LEU A 62 -12.38 32.52 6.45
N ALA A 63 -13.15 32.52 5.36
CA ALA A 63 -14.41 33.27 5.30
C ALA A 63 -15.42 32.83 6.36
N ASN A 64 -15.49 31.53 6.68
CA ASN A 64 -16.37 31.02 7.73
C ASN A 64 -15.91 31.42 9.14
N ILE A 65 -14.60 31.55 9.37
CA ILE A 65 -14.04 32.03 10.64
C ILE A 65 -14.35 33.51 10.82
N ASP A 66 -14.13 34.32 9.78
CA ASP A 66 -14.39 35.76 9.82
C ASP A 66 -15.88 36.09 9.98
N ALA A 67 -16.75 35.27 9.38
CA ALA A 67 -18.20 35.39 9.50
C ALA A 67 -18.79 34.68 10.74
N TYR A 68 -17.95 34.11 11.62
CA TYR A 68 -18.44 33.33 12.75
C TYR A 68 -18.99 34.22 13.87
N ASP A 69 -20.31 34.27 13.99
CA ASP A 69 -21.06 35.02 15.00
C ASP A 69 -21.46 34.18 16.23
N GLY A 70 -20.98 32.94 16.32
CA GLY A 70 -21.32 32.00 17.39
C GLY A 70 -22.68 31.31 17.26
N THR A 71 -23.50 31.66 16.26
CA THR A 71 -24.84 31.07 16.06
C THR A 71 -24.85 29.93 15.03
N GLY A 72 -23.74 29.76 14.30
CA GLY A 72 -23.58 28.78 13.23
C GLY A 72 -24.39 29.10 11.96
N LYS A 73 -25.14 30.20 11.95
CA LYS A 73 -25.91 30.64 10.78
C LYS A 73 -24.99 31.45 9.86
N GLY A 74 -24.69 30.90 8.68
CA GLY A 74 -23.85 31.57 7.67
C GLY A 74 -22.61 30.76 7.24
N GLN A 75 -22.31 29.64 7.90
CA GLN A 75 -21.20 28.77 7.49
C GLN A 75 -21.49 28.11 6.14
N ARG A 76 -20.55 28.26 5.19
CA ARG A 76 -20.58 27.59 3.90
C ARG A 76 -19.99 26.17 4.03
N VAL A 77 -20.65 25.19 3.43
CA VAL A 77 -20.20 23.79 3.41
C VAL A 77 -18.90 23.68 2.62
N VAL A 78 -17.83 23.24 3.29
CA VAL A 78 -16.54 22.94 2.65
C VAL A 78 -16.60 21.52 2.08
N LYS A 79 -16.61 21.38 0.76
CA LYS A 79 -16.55 20.07 0.06
C LYS A 79 -15.12 19.69 -0.28
#